data_AF-A0A9D6HYM8-F1
#
_entry.id   AF-A0A9D6HYM8-F1
#
_cell.length_a   1.000
_cell.length_b   1.000
_cell.length_c   1.000
_cell.angle_alpha   90.00
_cell.angle_beta   90.00
_cell.angle_gamma   90.00
#
_symmetry.space_group_name_H-M   'P 1'
#
loop_
_entity.id
_entity.type
_entity.pdbx_description
1 polymer ?
#
loop_
_entity_poly.entity_id
_entity_poly.type
_entity_poly.pdbx_seq_one_letter_code
_entity_poly.pdbx_strand_id
1 'polypeptide(L)'
;MSRAEVVSENQGSQDRERNRQFLAVLERLKQGGMLAPQIFVEGEEGLHPAAAPELLLLACERPDVSGDALPIHLSSVSDLSLLKARDYMRETGGPGTFSDEDCFKALENLKAVAWGGDGWLPTLGGLLLFGKSPQQYVPSARVSVTRYKGGHIGRPVADKWLVQGTLFEIIEEVAYLVSQIKGYPLGSLRSFVAAIVGYRNYLLAADFVRVRIFDDRVEWECPGTLFALEEEWWDWMAGQCHVVLSAMAGRSLVEKSPAFSRDRVVQRLPGCRWWADEGRLCQILQDPNRENKPEQASEEMQSLNYRQVQALETWREKKYVTSKEYAEFNAVSIDTASRDLQDLESKGFLRSVGKRKGKGYFYL
;
A
#
# COMPACT_ATOMS: atom_id res chain seq x y z
N MET A 1 -8.46 33.45 -30.68
CA MET A 1 -9.41 34.04 -29.71
C MET A 1 -10.78 33.49 -30.03
N SER A 2 -11.58 32.85 -29.19
CA SER A 2 -11.59 32.62 -27.74
C SER A 2 -12.53 31.43 -27.51
N ARG A 3 -12.11 30.41 -26.73
CA ARG A 3 -13.01 29.37 -26.19
C ARG A 3 -12.37 28.71 -24.97
N ALA A 4 -12.05 29.53 -23.96
CA ALA A 4 -11.48 29.08 -22.70
C ALA A 4 -11.93 30.05 -21.60
N GLU A 5 -13.21 29.99 -21.24
CA GLU A 5 -13.80 30.66 -20.07
C GLU A 5 -15.24 30.12 -20.04
N VAL A 6 -15.59 29.30 -19.03
CA VAL A 6 -16.96 28.94 -18.54
C VAL A 6 -16.92 27.68 -17.64
N VAL A 7 -15.86 26.86 -17.65
CA VAL A 7 -15.88 25.57 -16.91
C VAL A 7 -15.57 25.68 -15.40
N SER A 8 -14.95 26.78 -14.90
CA SER A 8 -14.45 26.82 -13.51
C SER A 8 -15.44 27.30 -12.44
N GLU A 9 -16.50 28.03 -12.77
CA GLU A 9 -17.43 28.59 -11.74
C GLU A 9 -18.57 27.64 -11.36
N ASN A 10 -19.00 26.75 -12.26
CA ASN A 10 -20.17 25.90 -12.02
C ASN A 10 -19.90 24.67 -11.14
N GLN A 11 -18.68 24.12 -11.14
CA GLN A 11 -18.34 22.98 -10.27
C GLN A 11 -18.17 23.42 -8.82
N GLY A 12 -17.50 24.55 -8.57
CA GLY A 12 -17.32 25.10 -7.23
C GLY A 12 -18.62 25.54 -6.56
N SER A 13 -19.63 25.98 -7.33
CA SER A 13 -20.95 26.34 -6.79
C SER A 13 -21.79 25.11 -6.44
N GLN A 14 -21.73 24.05 -7.25
CA GLN A 14 -22.40 22.78 -6.99
C GLN A 14 -21.83 22.03 -5.78
N ASP A 15 -20.50 22.03 -5.61
CA ASP A 15 -19.85 21.42 -4.45
C ASP A 15 -20.14 22.18 -3.15
N ARG A 16 -20.21 23.52 -3.22
CA ARG A 16 -20.62 24.35 -2.09
C ARG A 16 -22.07 24.11 -1.68
N GLU A 17 -22.98 23.99 -2.64
CA GLU A 17 -24.39 23.72 -2.37
C GLU A 17 -24.60 22.30 -1.82
N ARG A 18 -23.87 21.29 -2.33
CA ARG A 18 -23.90 19.92 -1.80
C ARG A 18 -23.35 19.83 -0.38
N ASN A 19 -22.22 20.49 -0.08
CA ASN A 19 -21.69 20.55 1.28
C ASN A 19 -22.64 21.26 2.23
N ARG A 20 -23.33 22.32 1.77
CA ARG A 20 -24.36 23.01 2.56
C ARG A 20 -25.54 22.12 2.88
N GLN A 21 -25.99 21.30 1.94
CA GLN A 21 -27.06 20.32 2.14
C GLN A 21 -26.64 19.20 3.11
N PHE A 22 -25.41 18.69 3.00
CA PHE A 22 -24.86 17.69 3.91
C PHE A 22 -24.72 18.23 5.34
N LEU A 23 -24.20 19.45 5.50
CA LEU A 23 -24.08 20.12 6.80
C LEU A 23 -25.46 20.45 7.41
N ALA A 24 -26.43 20.86 6.60
CA ALA A 24 -27.81 21.07 7.08
C ALA A 24 -28.47 19.77 7.55
N VAL A 25 -28.14 18.63 6.94
CA VAL A 25 -28.54 17.31 7.43
C VAL A 25 -27.86 17.03 8.77
N LEU A 26 -26.55 17.26 8.90
CA LEU A 26 -25.81 17.07 10.16
C LEU A 26 -26.29 17.98 11.30
N GLU A 27 -26.66 19.22 11.02
CA GLU A 27 -27.22 20.14 12.02
C GLU A 27 -28.63 19.73 12.47
N ARG A 28 -29.48 19.28 11.54
CA ARG A 28 -30.79 18.70 11.89
C ARG A 28 -30.65 17.45 12.74
N LEU A 29 -29.60 16.65 12.52
CA LEU A 29 -29.25 15.49 13.34
C LEU A 29 -28.71 15.87 14.73
N LYS A 30 -28.10 17.05 14.90
CA LYS A 30 -27.65 17.56 16.20
C LYS A 30 -28.79 18.19 17.03
N GLN A 31 -29.79 18.80 16.39
CA GLN A 31 -30.85 19.54 17.06
C GLN A 31 -32.04 18.67 17.50
N GLY A 32 -32.25 17.51 16.88
CA GLY A 32 -33.21 16.51 17.34
C GLY A 32 -32.48 15.35 17.99
N GLY A 33 -32.83 14.99 19.23
CA GLY A 33 -32.35 13.78 19.92
C GLY A 33 -32.80 12.46 19.28
N MET A 34 -32.82 12.39 17.95
CA MET A 34 -32.90 11.16 17.17
C MET A 34 -31.50 10.57 17.05
N LEU A 35 -31.35 9.33 17.50
CA LEU A 35 -30.26 8.44 17.06
C LEU A 35 -30.10 8.61 15.55
N ALA A 36 -28.88 8.88 15.10
CA ALA A 36 -28.56 9.08 13.68
C ALA A 36 -29.30 8.03 12.82
N PRO A 37 -29.91 8.43 11.68
CA PRO A 37 -30.63 7.48 10.84
C PRO A 37 -29.68 6.34 10.48
N GLN A 38 -30.01 5.13 10.92
CA GLN A 38 -29.30 3.93 10.48
C GLN A 38 -29.51 3.82 8.98
N ILE A 39 -28.44 4.04 8.24
CA ILE A 39 -28.41 3.81 6.81
C ILE A 39 -28.33 2.30 6.62
N PHE A 40 -29.20 1.72 5.81
CA PHE A 40 -29.18 0.29 5.49
C PHE A 40 -28.59 0.10 4.10
N VAL A 41 -27.80 -0.96 3.93
CA VAL A 41 -27.15 -1.34 2.67
C VAL A 41 -27.59 -2.74 2.31
N GLU A 42 -27.72 -3.01 1.01
CA GLU A 42 -28.09 -4.32 0.47
C GLU A 42 -26.82 -5.16 0.25
N GLY A 43 -26.62 -6.18 1.08
CA GLY A 43 -25.55 -7.17 0.95
C GLY A 43 -26.04 -8.51 0.39
N GLU A 44 -25.14 -9.49 0.27
CA GLU A 44 -25.47 -10.84 -0.24
C GLU A 44 -26.55 -11.57 0.58
N GLU A 45 -26.66 -11.25 1.88
CA GLU A 45 -27.66 -11.84 2.80
C GLU A 45 -28.90 -10.95 3.01
N GLY A 46 -29.03 -9.83 2.29
CA GLY A 46 -30.15 -8.89 2.37
C GLY A 46 -29.79 -7.52 2.94
N LEU A 47 -30.81 -6.77 3.40
CA LEU A 47 -30.64 -5.43 3.98
C LEU A 47 -30.09 -5.50 5.41
N HIS A 48 -28.94 -4.88 5.66
CA HIS A 48 -28.34 -4.76 6.98
C HIS A 48 -27.97 -3.29 7.30
N PRO A 49 -27.91 -2.90 8.59
CA PRO A 49 -27.49 -1.56 8.97
C PRO A 49 -26.01 -1.38 8.63
N ALA A 50 -25.71 -0.34 7.87
CA ALA A 50 -24.39 -0.06 7.36
C ALA A 50 -23.46 0.42 8.48
N ALA A 51 -22.31 -0.22 8.59
CA ALA A 51 -21.25 0.25 9.48
C ALA A 51 -20.58 1.51 8.89
N ALA A 52 -20.00 2.35 9.74
CA ALA A 52 -19.30 3.56 9.27
C ALA A 52 -18.22 3.28 8.19
N PRO A 53 -17.42 2.19 8.27
CA PRO A 53 -16.48 1.84 7.19
C PRO A 53 -17.16 1.46 5.86
N GLU A 54 -18.33 0.84 5.92
CA GLU A 54 -19.10 0.43 4.74
C GLU A 54 -19.71 1.65 4.04
N LEU A 55 -20.26 2.59 4.81
CA LEU A 55 -20.74 3.87 4.28
C LEU A 55 -19.62 4.69 3.63
N LEU A 56 -18.43 4.64 4.22
CA LEU A 56 -17.25 5.28 3.66
C LEU A 56 -16.83 4.62 2.34
N LEU A 57 -16.85 3.28 2.30
CA LEU A 57 -16.56 2.51 1.09
C LEU A 57 -17.56 2.83 -0.04
N LEU A 58 -18.85 2.91 0.27
CA LEU A 58 -19.91 3.26 -0.69
C LEU A 58 -19.83 4.73 -1.15
N ALA A 59 -19.46 5.64 -0.25
CA ALA A 59 -19.20 7.03 -0.64
C ALA A 59 -18.01 7.12 -1.61
N CYS A 60 -17.02 6.28 -1.40
CA CYS A 60 -15.83 6.09 -2.22
C CYS A 60 -16.09 5.35 -3.55
N GLU A 61 -17.16 4.57 -3.69
CA GLU A 61 -17.56 3.95 -4.96
C GLU A 61 -18.04 4.96 -6.00
N ARG A 62 -18.34 6.20 -5.57
CA ARG A 62 -18.67 7.27 -6.50
C ARG A 62 -17.39 7.76 -7.19
N PRO A 63 -17.32 7.75 -8.53
CA PRO A 63 -16.11 8.09 -9.26
C PRO A 63 -15.64 9.54 -9.08
N ASP A 64 -16.47 10.42 -8.52
CA ASP A 64 -16.16 11.83 -8.23
C ASP A 64 -15.54 12.08 -6.83
N VAL A 65 -15.53 11.07 -5.94
CA VAL A 65 -15.04 11.22 -4.56
C VAL A 65 -13.86 10.29 -4.30
N SER A 66 -12.65 10.86 -4.25
CA SER A 66 -11.48 10.13 -3.78
C SER A 66 -11.50 10.01 -2.27
N GLY A 67 -11.31 8.80 -1.74
CA GLY A 67 -11.25 8.57 -0.29
C GLY A 67 -10.18 9.43 0.41
N ASP A 68 -9.04 9.64 -0.23
CA ASP A 68 -7.98 10.52 0.29
C ASP A 68 -8.26 12.03 0.16
N ALA A 69 -9.31 12.43 -0.57
CA ALA A 69 -9.79 13.81 -0.63
C ALA A 69 -10.80 14.15 0.47
N LEU A 70 -11.14 13.21 1.35
CA LEU A 70 -12.08 13.43 2.44
C LEU A 70 -11.48 14.36 3.52
N PRO A 71 -12.22 15.39 3.96
CA PRO A 71 -11.78 16.29 5.02
C PRO A 71 -11.71 15.57 6.38
N ILE A 72 -10.64 15.81 7.14
CA ILE A 72 -10.51 15.31 8.51
C ILE A 72 -10.97 16.38 9.49
N HIS A 73 -12.19 16.24 9.99
CA HIS A 73 -12.85 17.25 10.85
C HIS A 73 -12.16 17.52 12.20
N LEU A 74 -11.33 16.59 12.68
CA LEU A 74 -10.53 16.78 13.90
C LEU A 74 -9.19 17.49 13.64
N SER A 75 -8.95 17.94 12.41
CA SER A 75 -7.72 18.62 12.01
C SER A 75 -7.97 20.08 11.62
N SER A 76 -6.88 20.82 11.49
CA SER A 76 -6.85 22.24 11.17
C SER A 76 -5.81 22.51 10.09
N VAL A 77 -5.93 23.60 9.33
CA VAL A 77 -4.91 23.98 8.34
C VAL A 77 -3.53 24.15 8.99
N SER A 78 -3.46 24.53 10.27
CA SER A 78 -2.20 24.61 11.01
C SER A 78 -1.49 23.27 11.18
N ASP A 79 -2.15 22.13 10.98
CA ASP A 79 -1.53 20.80 11.01
C ASP A 79 -0.77 20.49 9.71
N LEU A 80 -0.99 21.29 8.64
CA LEU A 80 -0.21 21.23 7.41
C LEU A 80 1.03 22.13 7.51
N SER A 81 2.09 21.71 6.83
CA SER A 81 3.34 22.46 6.71
C SER A 81 3.41 23.18 5.38
N LEU A 82 3.25 24.51 5.41
CA LEU A 82 3.45 25.35 4.23
C LEU A 82 4.90 25.30 3.70
N LEU A 83 5.88 25.01 4.57
CA LEU A 83 7.26 24.78 4.14
C LEU A 83 7.35 23.56 3.22
N LYS A 84 6.73 22.43 3.61
CA LYS A 84 6.70 21.22 2.78
C LYS A 84 5.94 21.45 1.47
N ALA A 85 4.85 22.21 1.50
CA ALA A 85 4.12 22.59 0.29
C ALA A 85 4.98 23.46 -0.64
N ARG A 86 5.75 24.40 -0.08
CA ARG A 86 6.67 25.26 -0.84
C ARG A 86 7.80 24.46 -1.48
N ASP A 87 8.38 23.52 -0.76
CA ASP A 87 9.43 22.65 -1.29
C ASP A 87 8.90 21.75 -2.40
N TYR A 88 7.69 21.22 -2.25
CA TYR A 88 6.99 20.52 -3.33
C TYR A 88 6.83 21.40 -4.58
N MET A 89 6.37 22.64 -4.43
CA MET A 89 6.21 23.55 -5.57
C MET A 89 7.53 23.87 -6.29
N ARG A 90 8.64 24.01 -5.55
CA ARG A 90 9.97 24.23 -6.14
C ARG A 90 10.42 23.04 -6.99
N GLU A 91 10.12 21.83 -6.54
CA GLU A 91 10.49 20.62 -7.25
C GLU A 91 9.62 20.37 -8.48
N THR A 92 8.33 20.70 -8.44
CA THR A 92 7.39 20.41 -9.55
C THR A 92 7.19 21.58 -10.52
N GLY A 93 7.27 22.81 -10.04
CA GLY A 93 6.98 24.05 -10.80
C GLY A 93 8.22 24.80 -11.28
N GLY A 94 9.42 24.37 -10.88
CA GLY A 94 10.69 25.01 -11.21
C GLY A 94 11.13 26.08 -10.19
N PRO A 95 12.32 26.70 -10.41
CA PRO A 95 12.89 27.65 -9.47
C PRO A 95 12.04 28.93 -9.37
N GLY A 96 11.56 29.23 -8.17
CA GLY A 96 10.77 30.41 -7.87
C GLY A 96 10.61 30.66 -6.37
N THR A 97 10.29 31.91 -6.01
CA THR A 97 9.82 32.27 -4.67
C THR A 97 8.30 32.21 -4.64
N PHE A 98 7.76 31.23 -3.90
CA PHE A 98 6.33 31.06 -3.72
C PHE A 98 5.89 31.69 -2.40
N SER A 99 4.85 32.52 -2.46
CA SER A 99 4.21 33.07 -1.26
C SER A 99 3.39 32.00 -0.54
N ASP A 100 2.95 32.30 0.68
CA ASP A 100 2.06 31.40 1.44
C ASP A 100 0.70 31.22 0.76
N GLU A 101 0.20 32.27 0.07
CA GLU A 101 -1.02 32.19 -0.73
C GLU A 101 -0.86 31.25 -1.93
N ASP A 102 0.30 31.27 -2.60
CA ASP A 102 0.59 30.36 -3.70
C ASP A 102 0.67 28.91 -3.22
N CYS A 103 1.29 28.69 -2.06
CA CYS A 103 1.37 27.37 -1.41
C CYS A 103 -0.03 26.86 -1.06
N PHE A 104 -0.89 27.73 -0.53
CA PHE A 104 -2.27 27.36 -0.22
C PHE A 104 -3.08 27.01 -1.48
N LYS A 105 -2.96 27.80 -2.55
CA LYS A 105 -3.60 27.50 -3.84
C LYS A 105 -3.11 26.17 -4.42
N ALA A 106 -1.82 25.85 -4.27
CA ALA A 106 -1.30 24.55 -4.70
C ALA A 106 -1.92 23.39 -3.91
N LEU A 107 -2.09 23.54 -2.60
CA LEU A 107 -2.79 22.56 -1.75
C LEU A 107 -4.25 22.41 -2.17
N GLU A 108 -4.93 23.50 -2.48
CA GLU A 108 -6.32 23.50 -2.98
C GLU A 108 -6.42 22.78 -4.33
N ASN A 109 -5.54 23.10 -5.29
CA ASN A 109 -5.49 22.47 -6.60
C ASN A 109 -5.21 20.95 -6.54
N LEU A 110 -4.40 20.53 -5.57
CA LEU A 110 -4.14 19.11 -5.30
C LEU A 110 -5.30 18.43 -4.56
N LYS A 111 -6.29 19.17 -4.07
CA LYS A 111 -7.33 18.71 -3.14
C LYS A 111 -6.74 18.17 -1.82
N ALA A 112 -5.60 18.73 -1.40
CA ALA A 112 -5.00 18.49 -0.08
C ALA A 112 -5.75 19.23 1.05
N VAL A 113 -6.59 20.20 0.69
CA VAL A 113 -7.53 20.88 1.58
C VAL A 113 -8.92 20.89 0.96
N ALA A 114 -9.95 20.88 1.79
CA ALA A 114 -11.35 20.95 1.38
C ALA A 114 -12.14 21.91 2.29
N TRP A 115 -13.22 22.49 1.76
CA TRP A 115 -14.08 23.39 2.51
C TRP A 115 -15.03 22.60 3.42
N GLY A 116 -14.88 22.73 4.74
CA GLY A 116 -15.66 22.02 5.76
C GLY A 116 -16.93 22.72 6.21
N GLY A 117 -17.34 23.82 5.57
CA GLY A 117 -18.48 24.65 5.98
C GLY A 117 -18.04 25.91 6.73
N ASP A 118 -17.38 25.72 7.87
CA ASP A 118 -16.94 26.80 8.77
C ASP A 118 -15.49 27.23 8.52
N GLY A 119 -14.80 26.58 7.59
CA GLY A 119 -13.42 26.89 7.21
C GLY A 119 -12.77 25.80 6.36
N TRP A 120 -11.52 26.03 6.01
CA TRP A 120 -10.70 25.05 5.31
C TRP A 120 -10.22 23.96 6.26
N LEU A 121 -10.32 22.70 5.81
CA LEU A 121 -9.85 21.53 6.54
C LEU A 121 -8.85 20.75 5.69
N PRO A 122 -7.78 20.20 6.29
CA PRO A 122 -6.94 19.21 5.64
C PRO A 122 -7.73 17.98 5.20
N THR A 123 -7.40 17.46 4.02
CA THR A 123 -7.86 16.14 3.59
C THR A 123 -6.92 15.06 4.10
N LEU A 124 -7.35 13.80 4.07
CA LEU A 124 -6.48 12.65 4.42
C LEU A 124 -5.17 12.68 3.61
N GLY A 125 -5.26 12.85 2.29
CA GLY A 125 -4.11 12.96 1.40
C GLY A 125 -3.24 14.18 1.72
N GLY A 126 -3.87 15.32 2.04
CA GLY A 126 -3.15 16.52 2.48
C GLY A 126 -2.32 16.28 3.73
N LEU A 127 -2.89 15.62 4.74
CA LEU A 127 -2.18 15.25 5.96
C LEU A 127 -1.04 14.25 5.66
N LEU A 128 -1.30 13.23 4.86
CA LEU A 128 -0.30 12.22 4.50
C LEU A 128 0.90 12.81 3.73
N LEU A 129 0.69 13.81 2.88
CA LEU A 129 1.73 14.41 2.04
C LEU A 129 2.43 15.61 2.69
N PHE A 130 1.67 16.47 3.38
CA PHE A 130 2.12 17.78 3.85
C PHE A 130 1.90 18.00 5.35
N GLY A 131 1.39 17.01 6.08
CA GLY A 131 1.19 17.10 7.52
C GLY A 131 2.51 17.28 8.29
N LYS A 132 2.41 18.03 9.40
CA LYS A 132 3.48 18.13 10.40
C LYS A 132 3.64 16.82 11.17
N SER A 133 2.53 16.15 11.49
CA SER A 133 2.52 14.85 12.19
C SER A 133 1.37 13.98 11.69
N PRO A 134 1.47 13.38 10.49
CA PRO A 134 0.37 12.65 9.86
C PRO A 134 -0.15 11.49 10.71
N GLN A 135 0.75 10.84 11.48
CA GLN A 135 0.44 9.68 12.31
C GLN A 135 -0.49 9.98 13.50
N GLN A 136 -0.72 11.26 13.84
CA GLN A 136 -1.73 11.64 14.83
C GLN A 136 -3.14 11.32 14.32
N TYR A 137 -3.37 11.47 13.01
CA TYR A 137 -4.66 11.22 12.36
C TYR A 137 -4.71 9.85 11.70
N VAL A 138 -3.56 9.37 11.21
CA VAL A 138 -3.44 8.08 10.52
C VAL A 138 -2.35 7.23 11.18
N PRO A 139 -2.60 6.61 12.35
CA PRO A 139 -1.57 5.86 13.07
C PRO A 139 -0.92 4.73 12.27
N SER A 140 -1.65 4.15 11.31
CA SER A 140 -1.17 3.09 10.42
C SER A 140 -0.30 3.59 9.26
N ALA A 141 -0.14 4.91 9.07
CA ALA A 141 0.73 5.50 8.05
C ALA A 141 2.20 5.44 8.48
N ARG A 142 2.73 4.22 8.65
CA ARG A 142 4.11 3.94 9.07
C ARG A 142 4.70 2.83 8.23
N VAL A 143 6.02 2.73 8.24
CA VAL A 143 6.73 1.61 7.63
C VAL A 143 7.69 1.01 8.65
N SER A 144 7.51 -0.26 8.99
CA SER A 144 8.43 -1.00 9.84
C SER A 144 9.45 -1.71 8.95
N VAL A 145 10.73 -1.37 9.09
CA VAL A 145 11.83 -2.05 8.42
C VAL A 145 12.55 -2.92 9.44
N THR A 146 12.66 -4.21 9.19
CA THR A 146 13.32 -5.16 10.10
C THR A 146 14.34 -5.98 9.33
N ARG A 147 15.59 -5.94 9.77
CA ARG A 147 16.67 -6.74 9.21
C ARG A 147 16.90 -7.97 10.08
N TYR A 148 16.81 -9.15 9.48
CA TYR A 148 17.13 -10.42 10.11
C TYR A 148 18.54 -10.85 9.71
N LYS A 149 19.22 -11.61 10.58
CA LYS A 149 20.44 -12.33 10.19
C LYS A 149 20.04 -13.67 9.56
N GLY A 150 20.36 -13.96 8.30
CA GLY A 150 19.94 -15.19 7.60
C GLY A 150 18.63 -15.04 6.81
N GLY A 151 18.07 -16.17 6.36
CA GLY A 151 16.95 -16.23 5.40
C GLY A 151 15.53 -16.38 5.97
N HIS A 152 15.34 -16.46 7.30
CA HIS A 152 14.05 -16.81 7.93
C HIS A 152 13.71 -15.98 9.18
N ILE A 153 12.40 -15.87 9.47
CA ILE A 153 11.80 -15.00 10.51
C ILE A 153 12.11 -15.45 11.96
N GLY A 154 12.73 -16.60 12.19
CA GLY A 154 13.13 -17.08 13.53
C GLY A 154 14.55 -16.69 13.97
N ARG A 155 15.29 -15.94 13.14
CA ARG A 155 16.67 -15.54 13.44
C ARG A 155 16.71 -14.24 14.25
N PRO A 156 17.83 -13.96 14.95
CA PRO A 156 17.99 -12.70 15.68
C PRO A 156 17.76 -11.51 14.77
N VAL A 157 16.93 -10.57 15.23
CA VAL A 157 16.79 -9.26 14.61
C VAL A 157 18.12 -8.53 14.74
N ALA A 158 18.74 -8.22 13.61
CA ALA A 158 19.97 -7.42 13.59
C ALA A 158 19.62 -5.97 13.93
N ASP A 159 18.62 -5.44 13.23
CA ASP A 159 18.21 -4.05 13.31
C ASP A 159 16.71 -3.92 13.06
N LYS A 160 16.09 -2.91 13.67
CA LYS A 160 14.68 -2.58 13.46
C LYS A 160 14.47 -1.08 13.46
N TRP A 161 13.84 -0.59 12.42
CA TRP A 161 13.47 0.80 12.23
C TRP A 161 11.95 0.93 12.09
N LEU A 162 11.39 2.00 12.65
CA LEU A 162 10.01 2.39 12.45
C LEU A 162 9.99 3.78 11.83
N VAL A 163 9.79 3.83 10.52
CA VAL A 163 9.82 5.07 9.73
C VAL A 163 8.44 5.73 9.79
N GLN A 164 8.44 7.04 10.06
CA GLN A 164 7.24 7.87 10.23
C GLN A 164 7.46 9.24 9.55
N GLY A 165 6.42 10.06 9.48
CA GLY A 165 6.44 11.34 8.77
C GLY A 165 5.47 11.36 7.58
N THR A 166 5.68 12.28 6.63
CA THR A 166 4.88 12.31 5.40
C THR A 166 5.27 11.16 4.48
N LEU A 167 4.41 10.83 3.51
CA LEU A 167 4.70 9.79 2.54
C LEU A 167 5.98 10.06 1.76
N PHE A 168 6.29 11.33 1.48
CA PHE A 168 7.54 11.71 0.83
C PHE A 168 8.77 11.41 1.70
N GLU A 169 8.70 11.72 3.00
CA GLU A 169 9.78 11.42 3.95
C GLU A 169 9.97 9.90 4.09
N ILE A 170 8.87 9.16 4.21
CA ILE A 170 8.86 7.70 4.25
C ILE A 170 9.50 7.10 2.99
N ILE A 171 9.15 7.60 1.80
CA ILE A 171 9.72 7.11 0.54
C ILE A 171 11.24 7.29 0.53
N GLU A 172 11.71 8.48 0.88
CA GLU A 172 13.14 8.80 0.88
C GLU A 172 13.92 7.96 1.89
N GLU A 173 13.44 7.89 3.15
CA GLU A 173 14.14 7.20 4.22
C GLU A 173 14.18 5.69 3.99
N VAL A 174 13.04 5.08 3.62
CA VAL A 174 12.99 3.63 3.35
C VAL A 174 13.82 3.27 2.13
N ALA A 175 13.75 4.05 1.04
CA ALA A 175 14.56 3.80 -0.15
C ALA A 175 16.05 3.93 0.16
N TYR A 176 16.45 4.93 0.96
CA TYR A 176 17.83 5.09 1.39
C TYR A 176 18.30 3.91 2.24
N LEU A 177 17.54 3.50 3.25
CA LEU A 177 17.87 2.37 4.12
C LEU A 177 18.08 1.08 3.32
N VAL A 178 17.12 0.74 2.44
CA VAL A 178 17.22 -0.49 1.64
C VAL A 178 18.36 -0.38 0.62
N SER A 179 18.61 0.80 0.05
CA SER A 179 19.76 1.04 -0.84
C SER A 179 21.10 0.84 -0.13
N GLN A 180 21.26 1.36 1.10
CA GLN A 180 22.49 1.19 1.87
C GLN A 180 22.74 -0.26 2.28
N ILE A 181 21.68 -1.02 2.60
CA ILE A 181 21.81 -2.41 3.06
C ILE A 181 22.02 -3.38 1.89
N LYS A 182 21.37 -3.16 0.75
CA LYS A 182 21.32 -4.11 -0.37
C LYS A 182 21.97 -3.63 -1.67
N GLY A 183 22.28 -2.34 -1.78
CA GLY A 183 22.94 -1.78 -2.95
C GLY A 183 22.03 -1.55 -4.16
N TYR A 184 20.71 -1.59 -4.01
CA TYR A 184 19.80 -1.24 -5.11
C TYR A 184 19.92 0.24 -5.49
N PRO A 185 19.70 0.61 -6.77
CA PRO A 185 19.67 2.01 -7.19
C PRO A 185 18.59 2.80 -6.45
N LEU A 186 18.98 3.90 -5.83
CA LEU A 186 18.10 4.72 -5.01
C LEU A 186 16.87 5.23 -5.77
N GLY A 187 17.04 5.67 -7.02
CA GLY A 187 15.93 6.12 -7.86
C GLY A 187 14.89 5.04 -8.15
N SER A 188 15.34 3.79 -8.37
CA SER A 188 14.45 2.64 -8.57
C SER A 188 13.68 2.29 -7.29
N LEU A 189 14.36 2.33 -6.14
CA LEU A 189 13.73 2.10 -4.85
C LEU A 189 12.72 3.20 -4.49
N ARG A 190 13.01 4.48 -4.76
CA ARG A 190 12.04 5.57 -4.54
C ARG A 190 10.74 5.33 -5.29
N SER A 191 10.82 5.01 -6.58
CA SER A 191 9.62 4.67 -7.37
C SER A 191 8.92 3.41 -6.86
N PHE A 192 9.67 2.41 -6.43
CA PHE A 192 9.10 1.17 -5.87
C PHE A 192 8.34 1.42 -4.57
N VAL A 193 8.95 2.11 -3.62
CA VAL A 193 8.32 2.47 -2.35
C VAL A 193 7.12 3.37 -2.60
N ALA A 194 7.24 4.35 -3.50
CA ALA A 194 6.14 5.24 -3.87
C ALA A 194 4.94 4.48 -4.45
N ALA A 195 5.16 3.45 -5.27
CA ALA A 195 4.07 2.60 -5.74
C ALA A 195 3.39 1.85 -4.58
N ILE A 196 4.17 1.29 -3.65
CA ILE A 196 3.61 0.54 -2.51
C ILE A 196 2.78 1.45 -1.59
N VAL A 197 3.33 2.61 -1.21
CA VAL A 197 2.68 3.51 -0.24
C VAL A 197 1.66 4.43 -0.91
N GLY A 198 1.77 4.69 -2.21
CA GLY A 198 0.89 5.59 -2.96
C GLY A 198 -0.44 4.96 -3.34
N TYR A 199 -0.46 3.66 -3.67
CA TYR A 199 -1.68 2.91 -3.99
C TYR A 199 -2.31 2.23 -2.76
N ARG A 200 -1.84 2.56 -1.55
CA ARG A 200 -2.38 2.00 -0.32
C ARG A 200 -3.65 2.74 0.09
N ASN A 201 -4.73 2.02 0.37
CA ASN A 201 -5.94 2.63 0.92
C ASN A 201 -5.79 2.87 2.43
N TYR A 202 -5.46 4.10 2.81
CA TYR A 202 -5.25 4.51 4.20
C TYR A 202 -6.54 4.60 5.04
N LEU A 203 -7.73 4.54 4.42
CA LEU A 203 -9.00 4.49 5.16
C LEU A 203 -9.30 3.11 5.71
N LEU A 204 -8.90 2.06 4.99
CA LEU A 204 -9.20 0.66 5.33
C LEU A 204 -8.01 -0.04 6.00
N ALA A 205 -6.79 0.45 5.79
CA ALA A 205 -5.59 -0.19 6.31
C ALA A 205 -5.42 0.06 7.82
N ALA A 206 -5.83 -0.93 8.62
CA ALA A 206 -5.67 -0.90 10.09
C ALA A 206 -4.22 -1.15 10.57
N ASP A 207 -3.37 -1.71 9.71
CA ASP A 207 -2.00 -2.11 10.04
C ASP A 207 -0.98 -1.36 9.17
N PHE A 208 0.29 -1.31 9.56
CA PHE A 208 1.35 -0.58 8.84
C PHE A 208 2.11 -1.46 7.84
N VAL A 209 2.82 -0.84 6.89
CA VAL A 209 3.62 -1.56 5.90
C VAL A 209 4.82 -2.20 6.59
N ARG A 210 5.11 -3.46 6.26
CA ARG A 210 6.26 -4.19 6.80
C ARG A 210 7.27 -4.49 5.69
N VAL A 211 8.53 -4.20 5.99
CA VAL A 211 9.67 -4.50 5.15
C VAL A 211 10.59 -5.40 5.95
N ARG A 212 10.85 -6.60 5.44
CA ARG A 212 11.76 -7.58 6.06
C ARG A 212 12.95 -7.76 5.13
N ILE A 213 14.12 -7.42 5.63
CA ILE A 213 15.38 -7.57 4.90
C ILE A 213 16.07 -8.84 5.39
N PHE A 214 16.28 -9.77 4.48
CA PHE A 214 17.03 -11.02 4.67
C PHE A 214 18.34 -10.95 3.91
N ASP A 215 19.21 -11.95 4.09
CA ASP A 215 20.49 -11.98 3.37
C ASP A 215 20.34 -12.18 1.86
N ASP A 216 19.29 -12.87 1.40
CA ASP A 216 19.05 -13.21 0.00
C ASP A 216 17.98 -12.34 -0.69
N ARG A 217 17.11 -11.68 0.09
CA ARG A 217 15.95 -10.95 -0.44
C ARG A 217 15.44 -9.86 0.48
N VAL A 218 14.59 -9.00 -0.06
CA VAL A 218 13.75 -8.06 0.70
C VAL A 218 12.29 -8.43 0.48
N GLU A 219 11.58 -8.75 1.54
CA GLU A 219 10.13 -8.98 1.54
C GLU A 219 9.38 -7.71 1.95
N TRP A 220 8.33 -7.39 1.23
CA TRP A 220 7.43 -6.27 1.49
C TRP A 220 6.02 -6.82 1.69
N GLU A 221 5.31 -6.22 2.63
CA GLU A 221 3.94 -6.58 2.98
C GLU A 221 3.16 -5.30 3.26
N CYS A 222 2.23 -4.98 2.37
CA CYS A 222 1.41 -3.78 2.42
C CYS A 222 -0.06 -4.16 2.71
N PRO A 223 -0.61 -3.79 3.87
CA PRO A 223 -2.01 -4.03 4.19
C PRO A 223 -2.94 -2.98 3.57
N GLY A 224 -4.19 -3.36 3.33
CA GLY A 224 -5.23 -2.46 2.79
C GLY A 224 -5.11 -2.23 1.28
N THR A 225 -4.53 -3.19 0.58
CA THR A 225 -4.57 -3.27 -0.89
C THR A 225 -5.55 -4.39 -1.22
N LEU A 226 -6.81 -4.03 -1.42
CA LEU A 226 -7.82 -4.95 -1.96
C LEU A 226 -7.41 -5.22 -3.42
N PHE A 227 -6.85 -6.41 -3.65
CA PHE A 227 -6.62 -7.03 -4.96
C PHE A 227 -5.52 -6.42 -5.85
N ALA A 228 -4.27 -6.80 -5.57
CA ALA A 228 -3.15 -6.57 -6.49
C ALA A 228 -3.00 -7.64 -7.61
N LEU A 229 -4.02 -8.46 -7.88
CA LEU A 229 -3.91 -9.58 -8.83
C LEU A 229 -4.89 -9.53 -10.02
N GLU A 230 -5.98 -8.76 -9.96
CA GLU A 230 -6.93 -8.61 -11.05
C GLU A 230 -6.89 -7.16 -11.54
N GLU A 231 -6.64 -6.96 -12.84
CA GLU A 231 -6.53 -5.62 -13.46
C GLU A 231 -7.79 -4.77 -13.22
N GLU A 232 -8.94 -5.41 -13.03
CA GLU A 232 -10.26 -4.80 -12.86
C GLU A 232 -10.37 -3.88 -11.64
N TRP A 233 -9.54 -4.09 -10.61
CA TRP A 233 -9.58 -3.31 -9.36
C TRP A 233 -8.62 -2.11 -9.34
N TRP A 234 -7.76 -1.99 -10.34
CA TRP A 234 -6.72 -0.95 -10.38
C TRP A 234 -7.27 0.45 -10.46
N ASP A 235 -8.27 0.65 -11.33
CA ASP A 235 -8.88 1.96 -11.52
C ASP A 235 -9.66 2.40 -10.27
N TRP A 236 -10.35 1.45 -9.62
CA TRP A 236 -11.02 1.72 -8.34
C TRP A 236 -10.02 2.14 -7.26
N MET A 237 -8.93 1.38 -7.09
CA MET A 237 -7.88 1.70 -6.11
C MET A 237 -7.20 3.04 -6.39
N ALA A 238 -6.90 3.33 -7.66
CA ALA A 238 -6.35 4.63 -8.06
C ALA A 238 -7.32 5.77 -7.78
N GLY A 239 -8.63 5.53 -7.96
CA GLY A 239 -9.70 6.45 -7.61
C GLY A 239 -9.76 6.79 -6.12
N GLN A 240 -9.35 5.88 -5.24
CA GLN A 240 -9.32 6.11 -3.78
C GLN A 240 -8.13 6.92 -3.27
N CYS A 241 -7.05 6.97 -4.05
CA CYS A 241 -5.77 7.57 -3.67
C CYS A 241 -5.39 8.73 -4.61
N HIS A 242 -6.38 9.41 -5.18
CA HIS A 242 -6.15 10.38 -6.25
C HIS A 242 -5.26 11.56 -5.80
N VAL A 243 -5.45 12.09 -4.59
CA VAL A 243 -4.64 13.22 -4.07
C VAL A 243 -3.19 12.80 -3.92
N VAL A 244 -2.96 11.66 -3.28
CA VAL A 244 -1.63 11.07 -3.04
C VAL A 244 -0.93 10.77 -4.37
N LEU A 245 -1.61 10.10 -5.29
CA LEU A 245 -1.05 9.72 -6.58
C LEU A 245 -0.77 10.93 -7.46
N SER A 246 -1.65 11.94 -7.47
CA SER A 246 -1.43 13.19 -8.21
C SER A 246 -0.18 13.92 -7.75
N ALA A 247 0.02 14.01 -6.43
CA ALA A 247 1.21 14.65 -5.87
C ALA A 247 2.49 13.84 -6.17
N MET A 248 2.45 12.51 -6.04
CA MET A 248 3.60 11.66 -6.37
C MET A 248 3.94 11.68 -7.86
N ALA A 249 2.94 11.73 -8.74
CA ALA A 249 3.14 11.88 -10.18
C ALA A 249 3.79 13.23 -10.52
N GLY A 250 3.44 14.32 -9.80
CA GLY A 250 4.10 15.62 -9.93
C GLY A 250 5.62 15.55 -9.70
N ARG A 251 6.08 14.66 -8.82
CA ARG A 251 7.51 14.37 -8.57
C ARG A 251 8.10 13.25 -9.43
N SER A 252 7.38 12.76 -10.43
CA SER A 252 7.79 11.63 -11.29
C SER A 252 8.10 10.32 -10.53
N LEU A 253 7.54 10.18 -9.31
CA LEU A 253 7.76 9.01 -8.44
C LEU A 253 6.93 7.82 -8.92
N VAL A 254 5.67 8.06 -9.27
CA VAL A 254 4.72 7.08 -9.80
C VAL A 254 4.15 7.54 -11.15
N GLU A 255 3.72 6.58 -11.96
CA GLU A 255 2.90 6.84 -13.15
C GLU A 255 1.44 7.02 -12.73
N LYS A 256 0.63 7.66 -13.58
CA LYS A 256 -0.80 7.87 -13.28
C LYS A 256 -1.59 6.55 -13.17
N SER A 257 -1.14 5.50 -13.84
CA SER A 257 -1.76 4.17 -13.81
C SER A 257 -0.94 3.19 -12.97
N PRO A 258 -1.60 2.40 -12.09
CA PRO A 258 -0.94 1.35 -11.29
C PRO A 258 -0.17 0.35 -12.15
N ALA A 259 -0.73 -0.02 -13.32
CA ALA A 259 -0.13 -0.94 -14.27
C ALA A 259 1.26 -0.48 -14.72
N PHE A 260 1.32 0.76 -15.21
CA PHE A 260 2.55 1.37 -15.70
C PHE A 260 3.55 1.60 -14.57
N SER A 261 3.07 1.99 -13.38
CA SER A 261 3.92 2.10 -12.19
C SER A 261 4.58 0.76 -11.85
N ARG A 262 3.82 -0.35 -11.86
CA ARG A 262 4.33 -1.70 -11.65
C ARG A 262 5.33 -2.09 -12.73
N ASP A 263 4.98 -1.91 -13.99
CA ASP A 263 5.82 -2.32 -15.12
C ASP A 263 7.14 -1.52 -15.13
N ARG A 264 7.09 -0.22 -14.80
CA ARG A 264 8.27 0.63 -14.61
C ARG A 264 9.18 0.11 -13.51
N VAL A 265 8.62 -0.37 -12.39
CA VAL A 265 9.42 -1.02 -11.33
C VAL A 265 10.05 -2.30 -11.87
N VAL A 266 9.26 -3.19 -12.47
CA VAL A 266 9.75 -4.50 -12.94
C VAL A 266 10.91 -4.33 -13.94
N GLN A 267 10.84 -3.32 -14.81
CA GLN A 267 11.93 -2.96 -15.71
C GLN A 267 13.19 -2.47 -14.99
N ARG A 268 13.04 -1.75 -13.87
CA ARG A 268 14.14 -1.14 -13.11
C ARG A 268 14.73 -2.02 -12.02
N LEU A 269 13.96 -3.00 -11.54
CA LEU A 269 14.31 -3.97 -10.49
C LEU A 269 13.97 -5.38 -11.01
N PRO A 270 14.78 -5.92 -11.95
CA PRO A 270 14.56 -7.26 -12.48
C PRO A 270 14.62 -8.30 -11.35
N GLY A 271 13.72 -9.27 -11.37
CA GLY A 271 13.57 -10.27 -10.30
C GLY A 271 12.59 -9.86 -9.18
N CYS A 272 12.00 -8.67 -9.25
CA CYS A 272 10.89 -8.29 -8.37
C CYS A 272 9.65 -9.16 -8.67
N ARG A 273 9.13 -9.84 -7.64
CA ARG A 273 7.88 -10.62 -7.73
C ARG A 273 6.82 -10.00 -6.83
N TRP A 274 5.56 -10.07 -7.27
CA TRP A 274 4.40 -9.50 -6.58
C TRP A 274 3.33 -10.59 -6.45
N TRP A 275 2.68 -10.66 -5.30
CA TRP A 275 1.50 -11.50 -5.10
C TRP A 275 0.57 -10.87 -4.06
N ALA A 276 -0.65 -11.38 -3.95
CA ALA A 276 -1.56 -11.02 -2.86
C ALA A 276 -1.69 -12.20 -1.89
N ASP A 277 -1.75 -11.89 -0.60
CA ASP A 277 -1.92 -12.86 0.49
C ASP A 277 -2.89 -12.27 1.52
N GLU A 278 -4.04 -12.91 1.73
CA GLU A 278 -5.07 -12.48 2.70
C GLU A 278 -5.42 -10.97 2.67
N GLY A 279 -5.56 -10.38 1.47
CA GLY A 279 -5.86 -8.94 1.32
C GLY A 279 -4.67 -8.01 1.58
N ARG A 280 -3.46 -8.57 1.62
CA ARG A 280 -2.19 -7.84 1.67
C ARG A 280 -1.49 -7.98 0.34
N LEU A 281 -0.88 -6.89 -0.12
CA LEU A 281 0.02 -6.92 -1.25
C LEU A 281 1.42 -7.27 -0.76
N CYS A 282 2.00 -8.31 -1.32
CA CYS A 282 3.30 -8.83 -0.95
C CYS A 282 4.28 -8.76 -2.13
N GLN A 283 5.54 -8.41 -1.84
CA GLN A 283 6.59 -8.35 -2.84
C GLN A 283 7.90 -8.94 -2.35
N ILE A 284 8.68 -9.49 -3.28
CA ILE A 284 10.05 -9.93 -3.05
C ILE A 284 10.97 -9.24 -4.06
N LEU A 285 12.01 -8.58 -3.54
CA LEU A 285 13.17 -8.14 -4.30
C LEU A 285 14.32 -9.11 -4.03
N GLN A 286 14.82 -9.80 -5.05
CA GLN A 286 16.02 -10.63 -4.92
C GLN A 286 17.27 -9.76 -4.88
N ASP A 287 18.26 -10.15 -4.08
CA ASP A 287 19.51 -9.40 -3.95
C ASP A 287 20.30 -9.39 -5.28
N PRO A 288 20.56 -8.21 -5.87
CA PRO A 288 21.22 -8.07 -7.17
C PRO A 288 22.72 -8.33 -7.07
N ASN A 289 23.31 -8.21 -5.87
CA ASN A 289 24.73 -8.43 -5.60
C ASN A 289 25.03 -9.86 -5.17
N ARG A 290 24.01 -10.73 -5.15
CA ARG A 290 24.26 -12.16 -5.07
C ARG A 290 24.89 -12.56 -6.40
N GLU A 291 26.22 -12.64 -6.44
CA GLU A 291 26.87 -13.56 -7.37
C GLU A 291 26.09 -14.87 -7.28
N ASN A 292 25.79 -15.51 -8.41
CA ASN A 292 25.48 -16.93 -8.43
C ASN A 292 26.71 -17.71 -7.93
N LYS A 293 27.10 -17.50 -6.68
CA LYS A 293 27.89 -18.41 -5.89
C LYS A 293 26.91 -19.48 -5.48
N PRO A 294 27.02 -20.72 -5.98
CA PRO A 294 26.26 -21.85 -5.49
C PRO A 294 26.72 -22.24 -4.07
N GLU A 295 26.79 -21.30 -3.13
CA GLU A 295 27.39 -21.49 -1.79
C GLU A 295 26.40 -21.30 -0.64
N GLN A 296 25.11 -21.56 -0.88
CA GLN A 296 24.19 -22.02 0.17
C GLN A 296 23.29 -23.18 -0.32
N ALA A 297 23.66 -23.82 -1.43
CA ALA A 297 23.07 -25.09 -1.85
C ALA A 297 23.77 -26.31 -1.21
N SER A 298 24.68 -26.13 -0.25
CA SER A 298 25.61 -27.18 0.17
C SER A 298 25.69 -27.48 1.67
N GLU A 299 24.86 -26.89 2.55
CA GLU A 299 24.70 -27.41 3.92
C GLU A 299 23.22 -27.71 4.26
N GLU A 300 22.29 -26.84 3.88
CA GLU A 300 20.86 -27.05 4.14
C GLU A 300 20.24 -28.07 3.16
N MET A 301 20.61 -28.05 1.87
CA MET A 301 20.22 -29.10 0.90
C MET A 301 20.90 -30.46 1.17
N GLN A 302 22.06 -30.48 1.86
CA GLN A 302 22.66 -31.75 2.32
C GLN A 302 21.81 -32.42 3.41
N SER A 303 21.00 -31.65 4.15
CA SER A 303 20.06 -32.16 5.15
C SER A 303 18.70 -32.57 4.57
N LEU A 304 18.49 -32.34 3.26
CA LEU A 304 17.26 -32.71 2.57
C LEU A 304 17.40 -34.10 1.94
N ASN A 305 16.32 -34.86 2.00
CA ASN A 305 16.21 -36.11 1.24
C ASN A 305 16.22 -35.80 -0.27
N TYR A 306 16.83 -36.69 -1.07
CA TYR A 306 16.76 -36.68 -2.54
C TYR A 306 15.35 -36.33 -3.09
N ARG A 307 14.28 -36.87 -2.49
CA ARG A 307 12.88 -36.61 -2.88
C ARG A 307 12.46 -35.15 -2.68
N GLN A 308 12.93 -34.52 -1.61
CA GLN A 308 12.67 -33.12 -1.28
C GLN A 308 13.45 -32.20 -2.24
N VAL A 309 14.70 -32.55 -2.55
CA VAL A 309 15.53 -31.79 -3.51
C VAL A 309 14.90 -31.81 -4.92
N GLN A 310 14.53 -32.99 -5.42
CA GLN A 310 13.88 -33.13 -6.73
C GLN A 310 12.55 -32.38 -6.82
N ALA A 311 11.78 -32.40 -5.73
CA ALA A 311 10.55 -31.64 -5.59
C ALA A 311 10.80 -30.12 -5.70
N LEU A 312 11.77 -29.58 -4.95
CA LEU A 312 12.11 -28.15 -4.98
C LEU A 312 12.66 -27.70 -6.35
N GLU A 313 13.48 -28.52 -7.00
CA GLU A 313 14.02 -28.22 -8.34
C GLU A 313 12.91 -28.14 -9.40
N THR A 314 11.97 -29.09 -9.35
CA THR A 314 10.85 -29.17 -10.31
C THR A 314 9.81 -28.08 -10.07
N TRP A 315 9.67 -27.59 -8.83
CA TRP A 315 8.60 -26.67 -8.46
C TRP A 315 9.01 -25.20 -8.37
N ARG A 316 10.24 -24.84 -8.76
CA ARG A 316 10.70 -23.43 -8.81
C ARG A 316 9.71 -22.45 -9.47
N GLU A 317 8.91 -22.94 -10.41
CA GLU A 317 7.93 -22.16 -11.18
C GLU A 317 6.48 -22.34 -10.70
N LYS A 318 6.21 -23.25 -9.75
CA LYS A 318 4.86 -23.49 -9.22
C LYS A 318 4.54 -22.56 -8.06
N LYS A 319 3.30 -22.07 -8.02
CA LYS A 319 2.81 -21.16 -6.96
C LYS A 319 2.49 -21.88 -5.64
N TYR A 320 1.98 -23.11 -5.70
CA TYR A 320 1.66 -23.92 -4.52
C TYR A 320 1.78 -25.41 -4.82
N VAL A 321 1.89 -26.22 -3.77
CA VAL A 321 1.93 -27.67 -3.85
C VAL A 321 1.10 -28.31 -2.74
N THR A 322 0.42 -29.39 -3.06
CA THR A 322 -0.36 -30.19 -2.10
C THR A 322 0.35 -31.49 -1.73
N SER A 323 0.04 -32.07 -0.56
CA SER A 323 0.58 -33.38 -0.16
C SER A 323 0.24 -34.50 -1.16
N LYS A 324 -0.87 -34.38 -1.90
CA LYS A 324 -1.26 -35.34 -2.93
C LYS A 324 -0.33 -35.25 -4.15
N GLU A 325 -0.04 -34.04 -4.62
CA GLU A 325 0.88 -33.82 -5.75
C GLU A 325 2.31 -34.23 -5.39
N TYR A 326 2.76 -33.96 -4.16
CA TYR A 326 4.05 -34.46 -3.67
C TYR A 326 4.09 -35.99 -3.65
N ALA A 327 3.03 -36.63 -3.14
CA ALA A 327 2.91 -38.08 -3.07
C ALA A 327 2.95 -38.74 -4.46
N GLU A 328 2.21 -38.18 -5.42
CA GLU A 328 2.18 -38.65 -6.82
C GLU A 328 3.54 -38.44 -7.50
N PHE A 329 4.18 -37.28 -7.29
CA PHE A 329 5.47 -36.96 -7.89
C PHE A 329 6.60 -37.88 -7.41
N ASN A 330 6.64 -38.19 -6.11
CA ASN A 330 7.69 -39.01 -5.50
C ASN A 330 7.32 -40.49 -5.36
N ALA A 331 6.13 -40.91 -5.81
CA ALA A 331 5.58 -42.26 -5.64
C ALA A 331 5.62 -42.75 -4.17
N VAL A 332 5.20 -41.89 -3.23
CA VAL A 332 5.16 -42.17 -1.78
C VAL A 332 3.75 -42.11 -1.21
N SER A 333 3.54 -42.61 0.02
CA SER A 333 2.26 -42.44 0.71
C SER A 333 1.99 -40.98 1.07
N ILE A 334 0.72 -40.61 1.18
CA ILE A 334 0.29 -39.26 1.59
C ILE A 334 0.86 -38.87 2.97
N ASP A 335 1.00 -39.84 3.89
CA ASP A 335 1.58 -39.61 5.21
C ASP A 335 3.08 -39.27 5.12
N THR A 336 3.81 -39.95 4.23
CA THR A 336 5.23 -39.66 3.99
C THR A 336 5.40 -38.30 3.34
N ALA A 337 4.57 -38.00 2.33
CA ALA A 337 4.54 -36.70 1.68
C ALA A 337 4.25 -35.56 2.66
N SER A 338 3.31 -35.77 3.59
CA SER A 338 2.97 -34.76 4.59
C SER A 338 4.11 -34.51 5.58
N ARG A 339 4.84 -35.56 5.99
CA ARG A 339 6.04 -35.42 6.84
C ARG A 339 7.17 -34.70 6.11
N ASP A 340 7.42 -35.05 4.85
CA ASP A 340 8.46 -34.41 4.03
C ASP A 340 8.17 -32.92 3.81
N LEU A 341 6.90 -32.55 3.58
CA LEU A 341 6.46 -31.16 3.41
C LEU A 341 6.50 -30.38 4.73
N GLN A 342 6.14 -31.01 5.87
CA GLN A 342 6.31 -30.40 7.19
C GLN A 342 7.78 -30.21 7.57
N ASP A 343 8.64 -31.15 7.19
CA ASP A 343 10.09 -31.02 7.38
C ASP A 343 10.64 -29.86 6.54
N LEU A 344 10.22 -29.73 5.28
CA LEU A 344 10.52 -28.58 4.42
C LEU A 344 9.99 -27.25 4.99
N GLU A 345 8.80 -27.24 5.56
CA GLU A 345 8.22 -26.07 6.25
C GLU A 345 9.04 -25.71 7.51
N SER A 346 9.42 -26.69 8.32
CA SER A 346 10.22 -26.47 9.53
C SER A 346 11.63 -25.94 9.21
N LYS A 347 12.18 -26.35 8.08
CA LYS A 347 13.45 -25.89 7.51
C LYS A 347 13.29 -24.57 6.74
N GLY A 348 12.07 -24.04 6.62
CA GLY A 348 11.80 -22.73 6.04
C GLY A 348 11.76 -22.68 4.51
N PHE A 349 11.81 -23.83 3.83
CA PHE A 349 11.69 -23.93 2.37
C PHE A 349 10.25 -23.82 1.88
N LEU A 350 9.27 -24.02 2.76
CA LEU A 350 7.84 -23.90 2.45
C LEU A 350 7.11 -23.13 3.55
N ARG A 351 5.95 -22.53 3.23
CA ARG A 351 4.99 -22.03 4.23
C ARG A 351 3.62 -22.68 4.03
N SER A 352 2.99 -23.18 5.11
CA SER A 352 1.61 -23.65 5.03
C SER A 352 0.60 -22.49 5.00
N VAL A 353 -0.42 -22.61 4.16
CA VAL A 353 -1.48 -21.60 3.99
C VAL A 353 -2.83 -22.14 4.49
N GLY A 354 -2.79 -22.98 5.53
CA GLY A 354 -3.97 -23.55 6.16
C GLY A 354 -4.62 -24.71 5.40
N LYS A 355 -5.79 -25.15 5.89
CA LYS A 355 -6.55 -26.29 5.37
C LYS A 355 -7.76 -25.79 4.57
N ARG A 356 -7.77 -25.98 3.25
CA ARG A 356 -8.98 -25.78 2.42
C ARG A 356 -9.55 -27.16 2.06
N LYS A 357 -10.80 -27.43 2.42
CA LYS A 357 -11.46 -28.75 2.24
C LYS A 357 -10.65 -29.95 2.78
N GLY A 358 -10.01 -29.79 3.94
CA GLY A 358 -9.24 -30.85 4.60
C GLY A 358 -7.87 -31.17 3.97
N LYS A 359 -7.44 -30.41 2.95
CA LYS A 359 -6.13 -30.58 2.29
C LYS A 359 -5.18 -29.45 2.70
N GLY A 360 -3.93 -29.79 3.03
CA GLY A 360 -2.87 -28.82 3.33
C GLY A 360 -2.24 -28.30 2.03
N TYR A 361 -2.03 -26.99 1.97
CA TYR A 361 -1.40 -26.28 0.86
C TYR A 361 -0.09 -25.64 1.32
N PHE A 362 0.97 -25.81 0.54
CA PHE A 362 2.31 -25.28 0.82
C PHE A 362 2.76 -24.34 -0.31
N TYR A 363 3.26 -23.16 0.05
CA TYR A 363 3.89 -22.21 -0.88
C TYR A 363 5.42 -22.34 -0.84
N LEU A 364 6.05 -22.19 -2.01
CA LEU A 364 7.49 -22.19 -2.23
C LEU A 364 8.14 -20.81 -2.09
#